data_AF-A0A7S2AF70-F1
#
_entry.id   AF-A0A7S2AF70-F1
#
_cell.length_a   1.000
_cell.length_b   1.000
_cell.length_c   1.000
_cell.angle_alpha   90.00
_cell.angle_beta   90.00
_cell.angle_gamma   90.00
#
_symmetry.space_group_name_H-M   'P 1'
#
loop_
_entity.id
_entity.type
_entity.pdbx_description
1 polymer ?
#
loop_
_entity_poly.entity_id
_entity_poly.type
_entity_poly.pdbx_seq_one_letter_code
_entity_poly.pdbx_strand_id
1 'polypeptide(L)'
;PLMMTLGGLVGLAVVGLGILYAVHVLTQPQMSFASEADARMLQEDEERRQLRRLEVDMALRRVEENRRQRELESMLSTAGFTGVNEAKTKKGMFKNGHTYPLHAAVEANSPEAVQMLLRANADLHLLDSKKRTPLQLAEQLDKNGSHQEVLAAFQEVS
;
A
#
# COMPACT_ATOMS: atom_id res chain seq x y z
N PRO A 1 33.11 81.41 36.59
CA PRO A 1 32.28 81.88 35.45
C PRO A 1 32.75 81.24 34.13
N LEU A 2 31.86 80.41 33.52
CA LEU A 2 31.88 79.81 32.15
C LEU A 2 33.07 78.87 31.83
N MET A 3 32.99 77.53 31.64
CA MET A 3 32.04 76.63 30.94
C MET A 3 31.65 77.12 29.54
N MET A 4 32.21 76.49 28.49
CA MET A 4 31.81 76.44 27.05
C MET A 4 33.07 76.21 26.17
N THR A 5 33.20 75.33 25.17
CA THR A 5 32.29 74.45 24.42
C THR A 5 33.09 73.36 23.67
N LEU A 6 32.99 72.10 24.09
CA LEU A 6 33.42 70.91 23.34
C LEU A 6 32.33 70.49 22.31
N GLY A 7 31.82 71.45 21.52
CA GLY A 7 30.62 71.29 20.70
C GLY A 7 30.84 71.19 19.18
N GLY A 8 32.10 71.21 18.71
CA GLY A 8 32.38 71.38 17.27
C GLY A 8 32.60 70.09 16.46
N LEU A 9 32.94 68.97 17.11
CA LEU A 9 33.44 67.78 16.40
C LEU A 9 32.47 66.61 16.33
N VAL A 10 31.36 66.66 17.08
CA VAL A 10 30.34 65.58 17.08
C VAL A 10 29.35 65.74 15.91
N GLY A 11 29.17 66.95 15.37
CA GLY A 11 28.19 67.23 14.31
C GLY A 11 28.52 66.60 12.95
N LEU A 12 29.81 66.46 12.59
CA LEU A 12 30.20 65.93 11.27
C LEU A 12 30.17 64.39 11.20
N ALA A 13 30.35 63.70 12.33
CA ALA A 13 30.29 62.23 12.38
C ALA A 13 28.84 61.71 12.24
N VAL A 14 27.86 62.44 12.77
CA VAL A 14 26.45 62.03 12.75
C VAL A 14 25.84 62.16 11.35
N VAL A 15 26.25 63.15 10.55
CA VAL A 15 25.77 63.31 9.16
C VAL A 15 26.30 62.19 8.25
N GLY A 16 27.57 61.79 8.42
CA GLY A 16 28.16 60.67 7.68
C GLY A 16 27.53 59.32 8.03
N LEU A 17 27.22 59.08 9.31
CA LEU A 17 26.53 57.88 9.78
C LEU A 17 25.07 57.82 9.29
N GLY A 18 24.37 58.95 9.21
CA GLY A 18 23.01 59.00 8.65
C GLY A 18 22.96 58.64 7.17
N ILE A 19 23.93 59.12 6.37
CA ILE A 19 24.04 58.78 4.95
C ILE A 19 24.49 57.31 4.78
N LEU A 20 25.42 56.81 5.60
CA LEU A 20 25.86 55.42 5.55
C LEU A 20 24.75 54.45 6.00
N TYR A 21 23.96 54.82 7.01
CA TYR A 21 22.78 54.06 7.44
C TYR A 21 21.67 54.11 6.39
N ALA A 22 21.44 55.27 5.75
CA ALA A 22 20.50 55.38 4.63
C ALA A 22 20.93 54.53 3.44
N VAL A 23 22.21 54.51 3.07
CA VAL A 23 22.74 53.63 2.02
C VAL A 23 22.66 52.15 2.44
N HIS A 24 22.93 51.81 3.71
CA HIS A 24 22.80 50.44 4.22
C HIS A 24 21.34 49.94 4.23
N VAL A 25 20.38 50.81 4.58
CA VAL A 25 18.94 50.52 4.53
C VAL A 25 18.44 50.42 3.09
N LEU A 26 18.97 51.23 2.16
CA LEU A 26 18.66 51.16 0.72
C LEU A 26 19.34 49.98 0.00
N THR A 27 20.27 49.27 0.66
CA THR A 27 20.94 48.06 0.13
C THR A 27 20.40 46.78 0.80
N GLN A 28 19.24 46.83 1.45
CA GLN A 28 18.52 45.59 1.74
C GLN A 28 17.82 45.15 0.44
N PRO A 29 18.16 43.98 -0.12
CA PRO A 29 17.42 43.46 -1.24
C PRO A 29 15.99 43.22 -0.75
N GLN A 30 15.03 43.92 -1.34
CA GLN A 30 13.60 43.61 -1.29
C GLN A 30 13.32 42.28 -2.02
N MET A 31 14.02 41.21 -1.64
CA MET A 31 14.03 39.91 -2.33
C MET A 31 13.70 38.74 -1.40
N SER A 32 13.29 38.98 -0.14
CA SER A 32 13.00 37.90 0.81
C SER A 32 11.57 37.41 0.75
N PHE A 33 10.56 38.29 0.70
CA PHE A 33 9.16 37.82 0.78
C PHE A 33 8.64 37.17 -0.51
N ALA A 34 9.02 37.71 -1.68
CA ALA A 34 8.59 37.14 -2.96
C ALA A 34 9.24 35.76 -3.20
N SER A 35 10.55 35.63 -2.94
CA SER A 35 11.26 34.35 -3.13
C SER A 35 10.85 33.30 -2.09
N GLU A 36 10.60 33.69 -0.84
CA GLU A 36 10.06 32.78 0.17
C GLU A 36 8.62 32.36 -0.13
N ALA A 37 7.77 33.27 -0.62
CA ALA A 37 6.41 32.93 -1.04
C ALA A 37 6.42 31.98 -2.25
N ASP A 38 7.28 32.23 -3.24
CA ASP A 38 7.45 31.37 -4.41
C ASP A 38 7.99 29.97 -4.01
N ALA A 39 8.95 29.91 -3.09
CA ALA A 39 9.48 28.65 -2.57
C ALA A 39 8.40 27.85 -1.81
N ARG A 40 7.57 28.51 -0.99
CA ARG A 40 6.45 27.87 -0.30
C ARG A 40 5.40 27.37 -1.27
N MET A 41 5.05 28.14 -2.31
CA MET A 41 4.11 27.71 -3.35
C MET A 41 4.61 26.48 -4.11
N LEU A 42 5.91 26.42 -4.43
CA LEU A 42 6.51 25.25 -5.07
C LEU A 42 6.48 24.03 -4.15
N GLN A 43 6.84 24.20 -2.88
CA GLN A 43 6.75 23.13 -1.87
C GLN A 43 5.31 22.60 -1.76
N GLU A 44 4.32 23.48 -1.64
CA GLU A 44 2.91 23.08 -1.59
C GLU A 44 2.45 22.37 -2.87
N ASP A 45 2.87 22.81 -4.06
CA ASP A 45 2.54 22.12 -5.30
C ASP A 45 3.21 20.74 -5.39
N GLU A 46 4.45 20.60 -4.93
CA GLU A 46 5.14 19.32 -4.82
C GLU A 46 4.43 18.38 -3.84
N GLU A 47 4.07 18.84 -2.65
CA GLU A 47 3.29 18.08 -1.67
C GLU A 47 1.94 17.67 -2.25
N ARG A 48 1.22 18.58 -2.92
CA ARG A 48 -0.04 18.27 -3.62
C ARG A 48 0.17 17.22 -4.71
N ARG A 49 1.26 17.28 -5.47
CA ARG A 49 1.60 16.26 -6.49
C ARG A 49 1.90 14.92 -5.83
N GLN A 50 2.64 14.90 -4.72
CA GLN A 50 2.96 13.68 -3.98
C GLN A 50 1.69 13.04 -3.41
N LEU A 51 0.82 13.84 -2.79
CA LEU A 51 -0.48 13.39 -2.27
C LEU A 51 -1.34 12.80 -3.39
N ARG A 52 -1.46 13.47 -4.54
CA ARG A 52 -2.20 12.93 -5.70
C ARG A 52 -1.63 11.60 -6.19
N ARG A 53 -0.30 11.43 -6.21
CA ARG A 53 0.32 10.15 -6.59
C ARG A 53 -0.01 9.05 -5.58
N LEU A 54 0.06 9.36 -4.29
CA LEU A 54 -0.28 8.43 -3.22
C LEU A 54 -1.76 8.04 -3.28
N GLU A 55 -2.66 8.99 -3.50
CA GLU A 55 -4.09 8.75 -3.69
C GLU A 55 -4.36 7.80 -4.86
N VAL A 56 -3.70 8.03 -6.01
CA VAL A 56 -3.81 7.14 -7.16
C VAL A 56 -3.26 5.74 -6.85
N ASP A 57 -2.10 5.61 -6.22
CA ASP A 57 -1.53 4.31 -5.83
C ASP A 57 -2.47 3.54 -4.88
N MET A 58 -2.99 4.21 -3.84
CA MET A 58 -3.96 3.61 -2.92
C MET A 58 -5.26 3.22 -3.64
N ALA A 59 -5.76 4.06 -4.55
CA ALA A 59 -6.95 3.76 -5.33
C ALA A 59 -6.73 2.55 -6.25
N LEU A 60 -5.58 2.48 -6.93
CA LEU A 60 -5.20 1.35 -7.79
C LEU A 60 -5.10 0.07 -6.97
N ARG A 61 -4.45 0.09 -5.81
CA ARG A 61 -4.38 -1.07 -4.91
C ARG A 61 -5.77 -1.53 -4.47
N ARG A 62 -6.66 -0.61 -4.10
CA ARG A 62 -8.05 -0.93 -3.74
C ARG A 62 -8.83 -1.51 -4.91
N VAL A 63 -8.69 -0.96 -6.10
CA VAL A 63 -9.35 -1.49 -7.32
C VAL A 63 -8.87 -2.89 -7.61
N GLU A 64 -7.56 -3.13 -7.53
CA GLU A 64 -6.95 -4.43 -7.78
C GLU A 64 -7.33 -5.47 -6.70
N GLU A 65 -7.35 -5.09 -5.43
CA GLU A 65 -7.85 -5.93 -4.33
C GLU A 65 -9.32 -6.30 -4.55
N ASN A 66 -10.16 -5.33 -4.88
CA ASN A 66 -11.58 -5.57 -5.17
C ASN A 66 -11.77 -6.45 -6.40
N ARG A 67 -10.91 -6.32 -7.42
CA ARG A 67 -10.92 -7.19 -8.60
C ARG A 67 -10.62 -8.63 -8.20
N ARG A 68 -9.53 -8.84 -7.46
CA ARG A 68 -9.14 -10.16 -6.93
C ARG A 68 -10.24 -10.78 -6.08
N GLN A 69 -10.85 -10.00 -5.19
CA GLN A 69 -11.95 -10.46 -4.35
C GLN A 69 -13.17 -10.89 -5.17
N ARG A 70 -13.56 -10.12 -6.18
CA ARG A 70 -14.68 -10.48 -7.08
C ARG A 70 -14.40 -11.72 -7.90
N GLU A 71 -13.17 -11.88 -8.37
CA GLU A 71 -12.75 -13.06 -9.12
C GLU A 71 -12.82 -14.32 -8.24
N LEU A 72 -12.34 -14.22 -6.99
CA LEU A 72 -12.46 -15.27 -5.99
C LEU A 72 -13.93 -15.60 -5.71
N GLU A 73 -14.78 -14.61 -5.48
CA GLU A 73 -16.21 -14.79 -5.23
C GLU A 73 -16.91 -15.46 -6.42
N SER A 74 -16.60 -15.03 -7.64
CA SER A 74 -17.10 -15.63 -8.88
C SER A 74 -16.67 -17.10 -9.00
N MET A 75 -15.41 -17.40 -8.71
CA MET A 75 -14.88 -18.77 -8.71
C MET A 75 -15.57 -19.65 -7.66
N LEU A 76 -15.69 -19.16 -6.42
CA LEU A 76 -16.36 -19.87 -5.32
C LEU A 76 -17.82 -20.15 -5.68
N SER A 77 -18.56 -19.13 -6.13
CA SER A 77 -19.95 -19.25 -6.52
C SER A 77 -20.14 -20.24 -7.67
N THR A 78 -19.29 -20.18 -8.71
CA THR A 78 -19.33 -21.10 -9.85
C THR A 78 -19.07 -22.54 -9.42
N ALA A 79 -18.15 -22.73 -8.46
CA ALA A 79 -17.86 -24.03 -7.87
C ALA A 79 -18.87 -24.46 -6.80
N GLY A 80 -19.87 -23.65 -6.47
CA GLY A 80 -20.93 -23.95 -5.50
C GLY A 80 -20.50 -23.85 -4.04
N PHE A 81 -19.53 -22.98 -3.74
CA PHE A 81 -19.09 -22.64 -2.40
C PHE A 81 -19.56 -21.24 -2.01
N THR A 82 -19.88 -21.06 -0.73
CA THR A 82 -20.37 -19.80 -0.15
C THR A 82 -19.28 -18.98 0.54
N GLY A 83 -18.14 -19.59 0.85
CA GLY A 83 -17.00 -18.92 1.46
C GLY A 83 -15.71 -19.74 1.35
N VAL A 84 -14.56 -19.09 1.58
CA VAL A 84 -13.21 -19.66 1.44
C VAL A 84 -12.97 -20.87 2.35
N ASN A 85 -13.56 -20.84 3.55
CA ASN A 85 -13.44 -21.89 4.56
C ASN A 85 -14.79 -22.61 4.80
N GLU A 86 -15.75 -22.46 3.89
CA GLU A 86 -17.07 -23.07 4.03
C GLU A 86 -17.14 -24.38 3.22
N ALA A 87 -17.34 -25.49 3.93
CA ALA A 87 -17.50 -26.78 3.31
C ALA A 87 -18.83 -26.88 2.57
N LYS A 88 -18.80 -27.36 1.32
CA LYS A 88 -20.03 -27.78 0.63
C LYS A 88 -20.32 -29.25 0.94
N THR A 89 -21.54 -29.53 1.39
CA THR A 89 -21.99 -30.90 1.60
C THR A 89 -22.52 -31.49 0.30
N LYS A 90 -21.88 -32.56 -0.19
CA LYS A 90 -22.44 -33.42 -1.23
C LYS A 90 -23.39 -34.41 -0.53
N LYS A 91 -24.69 -34.14 -0.59
CA LYS A 91 -25.74 -35.11 -0.17
C LYS A 91 -26.13 -35.94 -1.39
N GLY A 92 -25.59 -37.14 -1.50
CA GLY A 92 -26.03 -38.14 -2.48
C GLY A 92 -26.86 -39.24 -1.81
N MET A 93 -27.67 -39.96 -2.59
CA MET A 93 -28.53 -41.07 -2.12
C MET A 93 -27.76 -42.15 -1.34
N PHE A 94 -26.45 -42.32 -1.61
CA PHE A 94 -25.60 -43.35 -0.99
C PHE A 94 -24.23 -42.85 -0.48
N LYS A 95 -23.97 -41.54 -0.55
CA LYS A 95 -22.69 -40.94 -0.09
C LYS A 95 -22.95 -39.53 0.44
N ASN A 96 -22.63 -39.35 1.72
CA ASN A 96 -22.52 -38.04 2.34
C ASN A 96 -21.04 -37.70 2.45
N GLY A 97 -20.66 -36.52 1.97
CA GLY A 97 -19.30 -36.03 2.16
C GLY A 97 -19.27 -34.51 2.11
N HIS A 98 -18.32 -33.92 2.80
CA HIS A 98 -17.97 -32.51 2.69
C HIS A 98 -16.61 -32.36 2.01
N THR A 99 -16.46 -31.23 1.32
CA THR A 99 -15.21 -30.78 0.72
C THR A 99 -15.12 -29.26 0.87
N TYR A 100 -13.93 -28.73 1.05
CA TYR A 100 -13.69 -27.29 1.13
C TYR A 100 -13.18 -26.75 -0.21
N PRO A 101 -13.27 -25.43 -0.45
CA PRO A 101 -12.79 -24.83 -1.69
C PRO A 101 -11.35 -25.21 -2.01
N LEU A 102 -10.49 -25.22 -0.99
CA LEU A 102 -9.08 -25.53 -1.17
C LEU A 102 -8.83 -26.98 -1.58
N HIS A 103 -9.58 -27.95 -1.04
CA HIS A 103 -9.53 -29.33 -1.53
C HIS A 103 -10.01 -29.44 -2.97
N ALA A 104 -11.08 -28.73 -3.34
CA ALA A 104 -11.60 -28.77 -4.71
C ALA A 104 -10.64 -28.14 -5.73
N ALA A 105 -9.92 -27.08 -5.36
CA ALA A 105 -8.87 -26.50 -6.19
C ALA A 105 -7.73 -27.49 -6.45
N VAL A 106 -7.35 -28.26 -5.44
CA VAL A 106 -6.38 -29.36 -5.57
C VAL A 106 -6.92 -30.49 -6.45
N GLU A 107 -8.18 -30.92 -6.27
CA GLU A 107 -8.80 -31.95 -7.13
C GLU A 107 -8.90 -31.50 -8.60
N ALA A 108 -9.06 -30.19 -8.85
CA ALA A 108 -9.08 -29.60 -10.17
C ALA A 108 -7.68 -29.37 -10.77
N ASN A 109 -6.61 -29.63 -10.00
CA ASN A 109 -5.22 -29.36 -10.36
C ASN A 109 -4.99 -27.91 -10.85
N SER A 110 -5.57 -26.91 -10.16
CA SER A 110 -5.37 -25.50 -10.50
C SER A 110 -4.49 -24.83 -9.45
N PRO A 111 -3.19 -24.60 -9.74
CA PRO A 111 -2.30 -23.88 -8.84
C PRO A 111 -2.77 -22.44 -8.61
N GLU A 112 -3.34 -21.78 -9.62
CA GLU A 112 -3.85 -20.41 -9.51
C GLU A 112 -5.01 -20.32 -8.52
N ALA A 113 -5.94 -21.27 -8.56
CA ALA A 113 -7.05 -21.33 -7.60
C ALA A 113 -6.54 -21.57 -6.17
N VAL A 114 -5.52 -22.42 -6.00
CA VAL A 114 -4.86 -22.62 -4.71
C VAL A 114 -4.24 -21.32 -4.23
N GLN A 115 -3.42 -20.64 -5.04
CA GLN A 115 -2.79 -19.37 -4.66
C GLN A 115 -3.82 -18.29 -4.30
N MET A 116 -4.90 -18.16 -5.08
CA MET A 116 -5.98 -17.20 -4.79
C MET A 116 -6.65 -17.48 -3.44
N LEU A 117 -6.94 -18.75 -3.15
CA LEU A 117 -7.54 -19.15 -1.88
C LEU A 117 -6.59 -18.92 -0.70
N LEU A 118 -5.30 -19.23 -0.85
CA LEU A 118 -4.29 -19.01 0.21
C LEU A 118 -4.12 -17.52 0.52
N ARG A 119 -4.05 -16.67 -0.52
CA ARG A 119 -4.02 -15.20 -0.35
C ARG A 119 -5.27 -14.66 0.33
N ALA A 120 -6.40 -15.37 0.23
CA ALA A 120 -7.64 -15.06 0.92
C ALA A 120 -7.77 -15.74 2.30
N ASN A 121 -6.65 -16.15 2.91
CA ASN A 121 -6.60 -16.79 4.23
C ASN A 121 -7.42 -18.09 4.32
N ALA A 122 -7.38 -18.91 3.27
CA ALA A 122 -7.89 -20.28 3.34
C ALA A 122 -7.15 -21.09 4.42
N ASP A 123 -7.90 -21.84 5.22
CA ASP A 123 -7.35 -22.69 6.27
C ASP A 123 -6.83 -24.01 5.68
N LEU A 124 -5.51 -24.20 5.80
CA LEU A 124 -4.75 -25.36 5.34
C LEU A 124 -5.00 -26.62 6.18
N HIS A 125 -5.58 -26.48 7.37
CA HIS A 125 -5.76 -27.58 8.32
C HIS A 125 -7.15 -28.21 8.26
N LEU A 126 -8.06 -27.66 7.45
CA LEU A 126 -9.39 -28.21 7.26
C LEU A 126 -9.31 -29.61 6.65
N LEU A 127 -10.12 -30.52 7.19
CA LEU A 127 -10.13 -31.92 6.79
C LEU A 127 -11.34 -32.22 5.91
N ASP A 128 -11.12 -32.81 4.74
CA ASP A 128 -12.21 -33.29 3.88
C ASP A 128 -12.97 -34.48 4.50
N SER A 129 -13.99 -34.98 3.80
CA SER A 129 -14.74 -36.18 4.20
C SER A 129 -13.89 -37.45 4.37
N LYS A 130 -12.67 -37.50 3.85
CA LYS A 130 -11.72 -38.60 4.01
C LYS A 130 -10.64 -38.31 5.06
N LYS A 131 -10.81 -37.26 5.87
CA LYS A 131 -9.88 -36.82 6.92
C LYS A 131 -8.51 -36.39 6.39
N ARG A 132 -8.46 -35.77 5.21
CA ARG A 132 -7.22 -35.30 4.59
C ARG A 132 -7.15 -33.78 4.59
N THR A 133 -5.98 -33.23 4.84
CA THR A 133 -5.68 -31.83 4.56
C THR A 133 -5.59 -31.60 3.03
N PRO A 134 -5.70 -30.36 2.54
CA PRO A 134 -5.51 -30.05 1.12
C PRO A 134 -4.12 -30.46 0.61
N LEU A 135 -3.08 -30.30 1.44
CA LEU A 135 -1.71 -30.72 1.10
C LEU A 135 -1.60 -32.25 0.98
N GLN A 136 -2.13 -33.00 1.95
CA GLN A 136 -2.15 -34.47 1.89
C GLN A 136 -2.93 -34.97 0.68
N LEU A 137 -3.99 -34.27 0.30
CA LEU A 137 -4.73 -34.56 -0.92
C LEU A 137 -3.87 -34.36 -2.18
N ALA A 138 -3.12 -33.26 -2.25
CA ALA A 138 -2.23 -32.98 -3.38
C ALA A 138 -1.15 -34.06 -3.52
N GLU A 139 -0.49 -34.42 -2.42
CA GLU A 139 0.51 -35.51 -2.39
C GLU A 139 -0.07 -36.86 -2.83
N GLN A 140 -1.30 -37.17 -2.46
CA GLN A 140 -1.98 -38.42 -2.87
C GLN A 140 -2.39 -38.43 -4.34
N LEU A 141 -2.73 -37.27 -4.91
CA LEU A 141 -3.13 -37.14 -6.30
C LEU A 141 -1.94 -36.97 -7.25
N ASP A 142 -0.79 -36.55 -6.71
CA ASP A 142 0.43 -36.42 -7.47
C ASP A 142 0.90 -37.78 -8.02
N LYS A 143 0.77 -37.93 -9.34
CA LYS A 143 1.18 -39.13 -10.06
C LYS A 143 2.17 -38.68 -11.11
N ASN A 144 3.44 -39.00 -10.89
CA ASN A 144 4.56 -38.60 -11.74
C ASN A 144 4.70 -37.07 -11.89
N GLY A 145 4.47 -36.30 -10.82
CA GLY A 145 4.58 -34.84 -10.84
C GLY A 145 3.38 -34.11 -11.46
N SER A 146 2.23 -34.79 -11.60
CA SER A 146 1.00 -34.16 -12.13
C SER A 146 0.49 -32.99 -11.28
N HIS A 147 0.79 -32.97 -9.98
CA HIS A 147 0.37 -31.91 -9.05
C HIS A 147 1.56 -31.09 -8.52
N GLN A 148 2.71 -31.13 -9.21
CA GLN A 148 3.92 -30.42 -8.79
C GLN A 148 3.70 -28.91 -8.62
N GLU A 149 2.95 -28.28 -9.54
CA GLU A 149 2.64 -26.84 -9.48
C GLU A 149 1.70 -26.49 -8.33
N VAL A 150 0.73 -27.37 -8.03
CA VAL A 150 -0.15 -27.22 -6.87
C VAL A 150 0.64 -27.33 -5.57
N LEU A 151 1.57 -28.29 -5.48
CA LEU A 151 2.47 -28.42 -4.33
C LEU A 151 3.38 -27.19 -4.17
N ALA A 152 3.90 -26.65 -5.28
CA ALA A 152 4.68 -25.42 -5.28
C ALA A 152 3.84 -24.21 -4.82
N ALA A 153 2.58 -24.09 -5.26
CA ALA A 153 1.67 -23.03 -4.85
C ALA A 153 1.45 -22.98 -3.32
N PHE A 154 1.46 -24.13 -2.64
CA PHE A 154 1.42 -24.16 -1.18
C PHE A 154 2.70 -23.57 -0.54
N GLN A 155 3.85 -23.70 -1.17
CA GLN A 155 5.13 -23.19 -0.65
C GLN A 155 5.32 -21.68 -0.90
N GLU A 156 4.75 -21.15 -1.98
CA GLU A 156 4.92 -19.73 -2.36
C GLU A 156 4.17 -18.74 -1.47
N VAL A 157 3.07 -19.18 -0.83
CA VAL A 157 2.15 -18.31 -0.08
C VAL A 157 2.17 -18.59 1.43
N SER A 158 2.93 -19.61 1.87
CA SER A 158 3.08 -19.99 3.30
C SER A 158 4.17 -19.20 4.03
#